data_AF-A0A2K3LVH6-F1
#
_entry.id   AF-A0A2K3LVH6-F1
#
_cell.length_a   1.000
_cell.length_b   1.000
_cell.length_c   1.000
_cell.angle_alpha   90.00
_cell.angle_beta   90.00
_cell.angle_gamma   90.00
#
_symmetry.space_group_name_H-M   'P 1'
#
loop_
_entity.id
_entity.type
_entity.pdbx_description
1 polymer ?
#
loop_
_entity_poly.entity_id
_entity_poly.type
_entity_poly.pdbx_seq_one_letter_code
_entity_poly.pdbx_strand_id
1 'polypeptide(L)'
;MLSGNVKPPMMLLDTLKYEDALVNSKCPMNLELRWQTEVSSSVYANPLIADINSDGKLDIVVPSFLHYLEVLEGTDGDKMP
;
A
#
# COMPACT_ATOMS: atom_id res chain seq x y z
N MET A 1 -8.74 -1.20 -12.82
CA MET A 1 -7.44 -0.60 -12.49
C MET A 1 -6.37 -1.45 -13.16
N LEU A 2 -5.79 -0.96 -14.25
CA LEU A 2 -4.74 -1.68 -14.99
C LEU A 2 -3.40 -1.27 -14.39
N SER A 3 -2.75 -2.17 -13.62
CA SER A 3 -1.31 -2.06 -13.42
C SER A 3 -0.65 -2.65 -14.67
N GLY A 4 -0.55 -1.82 -15.71
CA GLY A 4 0.15 -2.16 -16.94
C GLY A 4 1.64 -1.96 -16.71
N ASN A 5 2.40 -3.04 -16.52
CA ASN A 5 3.85 -3.01 -16.65
C ASN A 5 4.19 -2.75 -18.11
N VAL A 6 4.50 -1.50 -18.45
CA VAL A 6 4.99 -1.14 -19.78
C VAL A 6 6.44 -1.65 -19.88
N LYS A 7 6.61 -2.84 -20.46
CA LYS A 7 7.94 -3.41 -20.75
C LYS A 7 8.54 -2.64 -21.94
N PRO A 8 9.66 -1.91 -21.78
CA PRO A 8 10.33 -1.28 -22.92
C PRO A 8 10.85 -2.37 -23.88
N PRO A 9 10.94 -2.09 -25.20
CA PRO A 9 11.42 -3.07 -26.17
C PRO A 9 12.91 -3.32 -25.89
N MET A 10 13.24 -4.53 -25.43
CA MET A 10 14.60 -4.94 -25.06
C MET A 10 15.00 -6.14 -25.92
N MET A 11 16.24 -6.16 -26.41
CA MET A 11 16.73 -7.18 -27.36
C MET A 11 16.78 -8.57 -26.71
N LEU A 12 16.54 -9.61 -27.51
CA LEU A 12 16.46 -11.02 -27.10
C LEU A 12 17.62 -11.50 -26.21
N LEU A 13 18.83 -10.96 -26.37
CA LEU A 13 20.00 -11.31 -25.54
C LEU A 13 19.95 -10.77 -24.10
N ASP A 14 19.21 -9.70 -23.85
CA ASP A 14 19.08 -9.09 -22.52
C ASP A 14 18.01 -9.81 -21.68
N THR A 15 17.09 -10.52 -22.32
CA THR A 15 16.01 -11.26 -21.65
C THR A 15 16.53 -12.35 -20.72
N LEU A 16 17.51 -13.14 -21.16
CA LEU A 16 18.06 -14.22 -20.33
C LEU A 16 18.83 -13.67 -19.12
N LYS A 17 19.60 -12.59 -19.32
CA LYS A 17 20.33 -11.92 -18.24
C LYS A 17 19.40 -11.20 -17.24
N TYR A 18 18.26 -10.70 -17.71
CA TYR A 18 17.28 -9.99 -16.89
C TYR A 18 16.49 -10.95 -15.99
N GLU A 19 16.03 -12.08 -16.54
CA GLU A 19 15.33 -13.12 -15.77
C GLU A 19 16.25 -13.69 -14.68
N ASP A 20 17.51 -14.00 -15.00
CA ASP A 20 18.51 -14.50 -14.04
C ASP A 20 18.81 -13.47 -12.92
N ALA A 21 18.84 -12.18 -13.25
CA ALA A 21 19.08 -11.10 -12.29
C ALA A 21 17.88 -10.86 -11.34
N LEU A 22 16.65 -11.09 -11.81
CA LEU A 22 15.44 -10.98 -10.97
C LEU A 22 15.31 -12.17 -10.02
N VAL A 23 15.63 -13.39 -10.47
CA VAL A 23 15.58 -14.62 -9.65
C VAL A 23 16.47 -14.53 -8.41
N ASN A 24 17.60 -13.81 -8.51
CA ASN A 24 18.56 -13.67 -7.41
C ASN A 24 18.45 -12.33 -6.66
N SER A 25 17.44 -11.50 -6.99
CA SER A 25 17.22 -10.22 -6.33
C SER A 25 16.49 -10.42 -4.99
N LYS A 26 17.23 -10.32 -3.89
CA LYS A 26 16.61 -10.17 -2.56
C LYS A 26 16.00 -8.77 -2.51
N CYS A 27 14.70 -8.66 -2.21
CA CYS A 27 14.05 -7.37 -2.01
C CYS A 27 14.91 -6.55 -1.03
N PRO A 28 15.47 -5.39 -1.43
CA PRO A 28 16.35 -4.61 -0.57
C PRO A 28 15.60 -3.91 0.56
N MET A 29 14.27 -3.93 0.51
CA MET A 29 13.43 -3.29 1.51
C MET A 29 13.22 -4.23 2.69
N ASN A 30 13.63 -3.78 3.87
CA ASN A 30 13.30 -4.43 5.14
C ASN A 30 11.83 -4.12 5.46
N LEU A 31 10.94 -5.02 5.04
CA LEU A 31 9.50 -4.90 5.26
C LEU A 31 9.14 -5.59 6.58
N GLU A 32 8.56 -4.83 7.51
CA GLU A 32 8.04 -5.32 8.78
C GLU A 32 6.59 -4.86 8.95
N LEU A 33 5.73 -5.75 9.45
CA LEU A 33 4.36 -5.41 9.82
C LEU A 33 4.41 -4.58 11.11
N ARG A 34 4.15 -3.27 10.99
CA ARG A 34 4.14 -2.37 12.15
C ARG A 34 2.88 -2.56 13.00
N TRP A 35 1.72 -2.60 12.36
CA TRP A 35 0.43 -2.79 13.02
C TRP A 35 -0.61 -3.35 12.06
N GLN A 36 -1.66 -3.92 12.62
CA GLN A 36 -2.88 -4.33 11.93
C GLN A 36 -4.08 -4.00 12.81
N THR A 37 -5.21 -3.61 12.20
CA THR A 37 -6.44 -3.30 12.92
C THR A 37 -7.66 -3.79 12.15
N GLU A 38 -8.73 -4.07 12.87
CA GLU A 38 -10.02 -4.45 12.28
C GLU A 38 -10.92 -3.23 12.12
N VAL A 39 -11.34 -2.97 10.88
CA VAL A 39 -12.37 -1.98 10.57
C VAL A 39 -13.75 -2.60 10.70
N SER A 40 -14.77 -1.74 10.83
CA SER A 40 -16.13 -2.17 11.18
C SER A 40 -16.81 -3.05 10.13
N SER A 41 -16.40 -2.96 8.86
CA SER A 41 -17.01 -3.69 7.75
C SER A 41 -16.07 -3.77 6.53
N SER A 42 -16.55 -4.37 5.44
CA SER A 42 -15.76 -4.49 4.22
C SER A 42 -15.32 -3.14 3.66
N VAL A 43 -14.03 -3.04 3.35
CA VAL A 43 -13.44 -1.89 2.65
C VAL A 43 -13.77 -2.00 1.17
N TYR A 44 -14.55 -1.07 0.63
CA TYR A 44 -15.05 -1.14 -0.75
C TYR A 44 -14.28 -0.26 -1.74
N ALA A 45 -13.41 0.62 -1.26
CA ALA A 45 -12.60 1.51 -2.06
C ALA A 45 -11.20 1.72 -1.45
N ASN A 46 -10.30 2.32 -2.21
CA ASN A 46 -8.92 2.53 -1.78
C ASN A 46 -8.86 3.52 -0.59
N PRO A 47 -8.18 3.19 0.51
CA PRO A 47 -7.94 4.13 1.61
C PRO A 47 -7.11 5.34 1.16
N LEU A 48 -7.30 6.48 1.82
CA LEU A 48 -6.53 7.71 1.63
C LEU A 48 -5.58 7.91 2.81
N ILE A 49 -4.32 8.25 2.53
CA ILE A 49 -3.32 8.63 3.54
C ILE A 49 -3.11 10.13 3.47
N ALA A 50 -3.46 10.86 4.52
CA ALA A 50 -3.32 12.32 4.60
C ALA A 50 -3.31 12.78 6.06
N ASP A 51 -2.67 13.92 6.33
CA ASP A 51 -2.85 14.65 7.59
C ASP A 51 -4.17 15.44 7.49
N ILE A 52 -5.25 14.93 8.11
CA ILE A 52 -6.59 15.53 7.96
C ILE A 52 -6.90 16.59 9.02
N ASN A 53 -6.14 16.61 10.12
CA ASN A 53 -6.36 17.50 11.26
C ASN A 53 -5.27 18.58 11.40
N SER A 54 -4.24 18.56 10.54
CA SER A 54 -3.08 19.47 10.53
C SER A 54 -2.17 19.40 11.77
N ASP A 55 -2.03 18.22 12.37
CA ASP A 55 -1.15 17.99 13.52
C ASP A 55 0.27 17.50 13.13
N GLY A 56 0.51 17.27 11.84
CA GLY A 56 1.78 16.78 11.30
C GLY A 56 1.92 15.25 11.31
N LYS A 57 0.90 14.51 11.74
CA LYS A 57 0.83 13.05 11.64
C LYS A 57 -0.05 12.65 10.46
N LEU A 58 0.26 11.48 9.87
CA LEU A 58 -0.56 10.94 8.79
C LEU A 58 -1.68 10.09 9.37
N ASP A 59 -2.88 10.30 8.86
CA ASP A 59 -4.06 9.51 9.13
C ASP A 59 -4.41 8.64 7.93
N ILE A 60 -5.20 7.60 8.17
CA ILE A 60 -5.69 6.68 7.14
C ILE A 60 -7.21 6.71 7.15
N VAL A 61 -7.79 7.29 6.10
CA VAL A 61 -9.23 7.35 5.88
C VAL A 61 -9.68 6.09 5.15
N VAL A 62 -10.50 5.28 5.81
CA VAL A 62 -10.99 3.99 5.31
C VAL A 62 -12.48 4.08 4.96
N PRO A 63 -12.84 3.91 3.67
CA PRO A 63 -14.23 3.80 3.26
C PRO A 63 -14.77 2.39 3.58
N SER A 64 -15.71 2.30 4.51
CA SER A 64 -16.34 1.02 4.91
C SER A 64 -17.81 0.95 4.46
N PHE A 65 -18.33 -0.26 4.25
CA PHE A 65 -19.68 -0.46 3.73
C PHE A 65 -20.80 -0.07 4.72
N LEU A 66 -20.64 -0.36 6.01
CA LEU A 66 -21.64 -0.08 7.04
C LEU A 66 -21.46 1.31 7.67
N HIS A 67 -20.21 1.72 7.89
CA HIS A 67 -19.87 3.02 8.47
C HIS A 67 -19.22 3.89 7.37
N TYR A 68 -19.83 5.03 7.03
CA TYR A 68 -19.45 5.83 5.85
C TYR A 68 -17.94 6.04 5.69
N LEU A 69 -17.26 6.48 6.75
CA LEU A 69 -15.82 6.65 6.82
C LEU A 69 -15.34 6.30 8.23
N GLU A 70 -14.27 5.52 8.33
CA GLU A 70 -13.49 5.32 9.54
C GLU A 70 -12.13 6.00 9.35
N VAL A 71 -11.55 6.55 10.43
CA VAL A 71 -10.21 7.17 10.39
C VAL A 71 -9.32 6.45 11.40
N LEU A 72 -8.10 6.12 10.97
CA LEU A 72 -7.08 5.46 11.78
C LEU A 72 -5.84 6.34 11.90
N GLU A 73 -5.19 6.37 13.06
CA GLU A 73 -3.88 7.01 13.22
C GLU A 73 -2.80 6.19 12.50
N GLY A 74 -1.95 6.80 11.68
CA GLY A 74 -0.95 6.07 10.91
C GLY A 74 0.18 5.44 11.75
N THR A 75 0.35 5.87 12.99
CA THR A 75 1.44 5.42 13.88
C THR A 75 1.23 4.02 14.44
N ASP A 76 -0.01 3.67 14.77
CA ASP A 76 -0.41 2.45 15.47
C ASP A 76 -1.70 1.80 14.95
N GLY A 77 -2.47 2.49 14.08
CA GLY A 77 -3.72 1.97 13.53
C GLY A 77 -4.91 2.10 14.48
N ASP A 78 -4.81 2.92 15.53
CA ASP A 78 -5.93 3.17 16.45
C ASP A 78 -7.03 3.98 15.77
N LYS A 79 -8.29 3.68 16.12
CA LYS A 79 -9.46 4.38 15.59
C LYS A 79 -9.58 5.76 16.22
N MET A 80 -9.68 6.78 15.37
CA MET A 80 -10.04 8.11 15.83
C MET A 80 -11.53 8.16 16.22
N PRO A 81 -11.88 8.90 17.29
CA PRO A 81 -13.26 9.09 17.74
C PRO A 81 -14.11 9.94 16.78
#